data_AF-A0A1F3CTQ9-F1
#
_entry.id   AF-A0A1F3CTQ9-F1
#
_cell.length_a   1.000
_cell.length_b   1.000
_cell.length_c   1.000
_cell.angle_alpha   90.00
_cell.angle_beta   90.00
_cell.angle_gamma   90.00
#
_symmetry.space_group_name_H-M   'P 1'
#
loop_
_entity.id
_entity.type
_entity.pdbx_description
1 polymer ?
#
loop_
_entity_poly.entity_id
_entity_poly.type
_entity_poly.pdbx_seq_one_letter_code
_entity_poly.pdbx_strand_id
1 'polypeptide(L)' 'MTRQEKFEIVYFLWDNIAKEQADMSIPADHQRIINERIERIRSGNAKFKTWDEIKIKYKFT' A
#
# COMPACT_ATOMS: atom_id res chain seq x y z
N MET A 1 -5.00 20.59 17.89
CA MET A 1 -5.22 19.93 16.59
C MET A 1 -6.47 19.08 16.61
N THR A 2 -7.44 19.42 15.77
CA THR A 2 -8.65 18.63 15.52
C THR A 2 -8.31 17.36 14.74
N ARG A 3 -9.26 16.41 14.68
CA ARG A 3 -9.11 15.21 13.84
C ARG A 3 -8.95 15.57 12.36
N GLN A 4 -9.68 16.58 11.91
CA GLN A 4 -9.64 17.06 10.53
C GLN A 4 -8.25 17.61 10.17
N GLU A 5 -7.70 18.48 11.03
CA GLU A 5 -6.36 19.05 10.84
C GLU A 5 -5.27 17.95 10.80
N LYS A 6 -5.43 16.87 11.58
CA LYS A 6 -4.50 15.73 11.52
C LYS A 6 -4.55 15.02 10.16
N PHE A 7 -5.75 14.80 9.61
CA PHE A 7 -5.89 14.19 8.30
C PHE A 7 -5.32 15.08 7.20
N GLU A 8 -5.56 16.39 7.25
CA GLU A 8 -5.01 17.34 6.27
C GLU A 8 -3.49 17.31 6.25
N ILE A 9 -2.85 17.27 7.42
CA ILE A 9 -1.39 17.14 7.50
C ILE A 9 -0.92 15.79 6.94
N VAL A 10 -1.57 14.68 7.30
CA VAL A 10 -1.21 13.35 6.77
C VAL A 10 -1.34 13.31 5.25
N TYR A 11 -2.43 13.87 4.70
CA TYR A 11 -2.61 13.95 3.25
C TYR A 11 -1.53 14.81 2.61
N PHE A 12 -1.26 16.00 3.14
CA PHE A 12 -0.22 16.88 2.60
C PHE A 12 1.15 16.19 2.57
N LEU A 13 1.54 15.54 3.67
CA LEU A 13 2.81 14.81 3.76
C LEU A 13 2.87 13.66 2.76
N TRP A 14 1.80 12.86 2.68
CA TRP A 14 1.71 11.74 1.74
C TRP A 14 1.82 12.22 0.29
N ASP A 15 1.10 13.27 -0.07
CA ASP A 15 1.05 13.82 -1.42
C ASP A 15 2.39 14.44 -1.83
N ASN A 16 3.13 15.01 -0.87
CA ASN A 16 4.48 15.50 -1.08
C ASN A 16 5.48 14.35 -1.32
N ILE A 17 5.50 13.34 -0.44
CA ILE A 17 6.36 12.15 -0.58
C ILE A 17 6.08 11.41 -1.89
N ALA A 18 4.82 11.27 -2.27
CA ALA A 18 4.42 10.53 -3.46
C ALA A 18 4.81 11.23 -4.78
N LYS A 19 5.04 12.54 -4.78
CA LYS A 19 5.46 13.30 -5.98
C LYS A 19 6.94 13.09 -6.31
N GLU A 20 7.77 12.79 -5.32
CA GLU A 20 9.23 12.59 -5.46
C GLU A 20 9.61 11.11 -5.64
N GLN A 21 8.74 10.31 -6.26
CA GLN A 21 8.99 8.87 -6.47
C GLN A 21 10.15 8.56 -7.42
N ALA A 22 10.57 9.51 -8.26
CA ALA A 22 11.51 9.26 -9.35
C ALA A 22 12.93 8.90 -8.89
N ASP A 23 13.33 9.27 -7.67
CA ASP A 23 14.73 9.19 -7.24
C ASP A 23 15.02 8.16 -6.14
N MET A 24 14.01 7.42 -5.66
CA MET A 24 14.22 6.40 -4.63
C MET A 24 14.36 5.00 -5.22
N SER A 25 15.55 4.42 -5.08
CA SER A 25 15.77 3.01 -5.39
C SER A 25 14.92 2.14 -4.46
N ILE A 26 14.06 1.31 -5.04
CA ILE A 26 13.29 0.31 -4.29
C ILE A 26 14.28 -0.71 -3.71
N PRO A 27 14.30 -0.96 -2.38
CA PRO A 27 15.16 -1.98 -1.81
C PRO A 27 14.92 -3.35 -2.47
N ALA A 28 15.99 -4.13 -2.68
CA ALA A 28 15.94 -5.37 -3.45
C ALA A 28 14.86 -6.36 -2.95
N ASP A 29 14.67 -6.45 -1.63
CA ASP A 29 13.62 -7.30 -1.04
C ASP A 29 12.21 -6.85 -1.40
N HIS A 30 11.97 -5.53 -1.43
CA HIS A 30 10.69 -4.98 -1.83
C HIS A 30 10.43 -5.23 -3.31
N GLN A 31 11.45 -5.03 -4.16
CA GLN A 31 11.35 -5.31 -5.59
C GLN A 31 11.06 -6.79 -5.86
N ARG A 32 11.72 -7.70 -5.15
CA ARG A 32 11.47 -9.15 -5.24
C ARG A 32 10.01 -9.48 -4.91
N ILE A 33 9.49 -8.97 -3.79
CA ILE A 33 8.09 -9.21 -3.38
C ILE A 33 7.11 -8.65 -4.42
N ILE A 34 7.38 -7.46 -4.97
CA ILE A 34 6.56 -6.86 -6.03
C ILE A 34 6.54 -7.76 -7.26
N ASN A 35 7.71 -8.22 -7.72
CA ASN A 35 7.82 -9.10 -8.89
C ASN A 35 7.07 -10.43 -8.65
N GLU A 36 7.24 -11.06 -7.49
CA GLU A 36 6.50 -12.29 -7.12
C GLU A 36 4.98 -12.09 -7.11
N ARG A 37 4.49 -10.89 -6.75
CA ARG A 37 3.06 -10.57 -6.78
C ARG A 37 2.57 -10.36 -8.21
N ILE A 38 3.34 -9.64 -9.04
CA ILE A 38 3.03 -9.43 -10.46
C ILE A 38 2.95 -10.76 -11.20
N GLU A 39 3.91 -11.67 -10.99
CA GLU A 39 3.92 -12.98 -11.63
C GLU A 39 2.75 -13.87 -11.18
N ARG A 40 2.33 -13.79 -9.91
CA ARG A 40 1.11 -14.47 -9.45
C ARG A 40 -0.14 -13.95 -10.14
N ILE A 41 -0.22 -12.63 -10.38
CA ILE A 41 -1.34 -12.04 -11.12
C ILE A 41 -1.33 -12.52 -12.56
N ARG A 42 -0.19 -12.45 -13.25
CA ARG A 42 -0.03 -12.87 -14.66
C ARG A 42 -0.35 -14.35 -14.87
N SER A 43 0.09 -15.20 -13.96
CA SER A 43 -0.15 -16.66 -14.03
C SER A 43 -1.55 -17.10 -13.60
N GLY A 44 -2.42 -16.16 -13.19
CA GLY A 44 -3.77 -16.49 -12.70
C GLY A 44 -3.81 -17.13 -11.30
N ASN A 45 -2.68 -17.19 -10.60
CA ASN A 45 -2.56 -17.79 -9.27
C ASN A 45 -2.74 -16.78 -8.13
N ALA A 46 -3.03 -15.51 -8.45
CA ALA A 46 -3.29 -14.49 -7.45
C ALA A 46 -4.62 -14.73 -6.74
N LYS A 47 -4.57 -14.80 -5.40
CA LYS A 47 -5.77 -14.78 -4.55
C LYS A 47 -6.05 -13.35 -4.13
N PHE A 48 -7.07 -12.75 -4.74
CA PHE A 48 -7.58 -11.46 -4.31
C PHE A 48 -8.46 -11.65 -3.08
N LYS A 49 -8.40 -10.68 -2.17
CA LYS A 49 -9.28 -10.64 -1.00
C LYS A 49 -10.06 -9.35 -1.01
N THR A 50 -11.34 -9.43 -0.65
CA THR A 50 -12.16 -8.25 -0.45
C THR A 50 -11.76 -7.53 0.83
N TRP A 51 -12.12 -6.26 0.93
CA TRP A 51 -11.86 -5.49 2.14
C TRP A 51 -12.59 -6.07 3.36
N ASP A 52 -13.78 -6.64 3.16
CA ASP A 52 -14.55 -7.25 4.23
C ASP A 52 -13.91 -8.55 4.74
N GLU A 53 -13.35 -9.38 3.85
CA GLU A 53 -12.55 -10.55 4.27
C GLU A 53 -11.33 -10.16 5.11
N ILE A 54 -10.71 -9.02 4.80
CA ILE A 54 -9.57 -8.50 5.55
C ILE A 54 -10.02 -7.95 6.91
N LYS A 55 -11.10 -7.17 6.98
CA LYS A 55 -11.66 -6.68 8.25
C LYS A 55 -12.01 -7.81 9.21
N ILE A 56 -12.66 -8.87 8.68
CA ILE A 56 -13.01 -10.07 9.46
C ILE A 56 -11.74 -10.75 9.98
N LYS A 57 -10.72 -10.93 9.14
CA LYS A 57 -9.47 -11.59 9.52
C LYS A 57 -8.73 -10.86 10.65
N TYR A 58 -8.71 -9.53 10.62
CA TYR A 58 -7.91 -8.72 11.54
C TYR A 58 -8.70 -8.12 12.70
N LYS A 59 -9.99 -8.49 12.87
CA LYS A 59 -10.87 -8.02 13.95
C LYS A 59 -10.70 -6.53 14.24
N PHE A 60 -10.94 -5.70 13.21
CA PHE A 60 -11.25 -4.29 13.45
C PHE A 60 -12.66 -4.22 14.06
N THR A 61 -12.76 -4.60 15.33
CA THR A 61 -13.91 -4.32 16.21
C THR A 61 -13.72 -2.98 16.87
#